data_AF-A0A9P1IVF1-F1
#
_entry.id   AF-A0A9P1IVF1-F1
#
_cell.length_a   1.000
_cell.length_b   1.000
_cell.length_c   1.000
_cell.angle_alpha   90.00
_cell.angle_beta   90.00
_cell.angle_gamma   90.00
#
_symmetry.space_group_name_H-M   'P 1'
#
loop_
_entity.id
_entity.type
_entity.pdbx_description
1 polymer ?
#
loop_
_entity_poly.entity_id
_entity_poly.type
_entity_poly.pdbx_seq_one_letter_code
_entity_poly.pdbx_strand_id
1 'polypeptide(L)'
;MFGLNENCSLDKPVYIEILTHGASISSIPIYTITFYILIFKCPTAFDKYRILLLRHLTCCLFMEIHMSILWQFSLVLPYTSICANGIASNFPRFMFILLVFSIILTGYSIIDLFEYRMNVVTTQEQRIIKKCLLYYKFFCYFNFIITSGIGIAHLQYLTNDFQYKLNVEKKFGKMPIYLWCDTCIFARTDSITVIIFYGSCVFSVILAVQYSNFTICAVHLILIAVPSGIYLTTFFFSYSKEYMPLSYVCVALVTQHGSASTLTLITTNNSLRNVALEMENLHPYFNDYEQFWRNFVSSTKSCQKIWTQKLTQIGENFLILPKNPEKNMTIVSVGIDYNEMELQKKNPNIEMIKADEKKQSTTGTGKIYKYRISGNGMPSSYPALKTRNRYIEGGTSVGAAYFLRIVLQKPVIDMFWFDSMFNEQDIMHELHIGKGLDKLASDLVICQLNLRIYLNPTHSSQKIFHTFIQKLLIDYKFLIIRSSQPNLALIKLFLVNMRDPECIHSFIL
;
A
#
# COMPACT_ATOMS: atom_id res chain seq x y z
N MET A 1 10.40 5.03 54.98
CA MET A 1 9.03 5.55 55.09
C MET A 1 9.11 6.95 55.69
N PHE A 2 9.33 7.96 54.85
CA PHE A 2 9.08 9.37 55.18
C PHE A 2 8.00 9.82 54.20
N GLY A 3 6.82 10.10 54.73
CA GLY A 3 5.70 10.58 53.92
C GLY A 3 5.92 12.04 53.55
N LEU A 4 5.65 12.38 52.30
CA LEU A 4 5.11 13.67 51.91
C LEU A 4 4.12 13.42 50.77
N ASN A 5 2.87 13.72 51.09
CA ASN A 5 1.71 13.76 50.22
C ASN A 5 1.84 14.99 49.32
N GLU A 6 2.81 14.97 48.40
CA GLU A 6 2.95 15.94 47.32
C GLU A 6 2.82 15.16 46.01
N ASN A 7 2.05 15.68 45.06
CA ASN A 7 1.74 14.97 43.82
C ASN A 7 3.04 14.55 43.11
N CYS A 8 3.29 13.24 43.01
CA CYS A 8 4.37 12.64 42.20
C CYS A 8 4.13 12.79 40.68
N SER A 9 3.32 13.77 40.28
CA SER A 9 3.05 14.12 38.90
C SER A 9 3.96 15.26 38.47
N LEU A 10 4.62 15.08 37.33
CA LEU A 10 5.26 16.19 36.65
C LEU A 10 4.17 17.03 35.98
N ASP A 11 3.94 18.24 36.50
CA ASP A 11 3.03 19.21 35.88
C ASP A 11 3.64 19.73 34.57
N LYS A 12 3.03 19.31 33.46
CA LYS A 12 3.42 19.74 32.11
C LYS A 12 2.79 21.10 31.82
N PRO A 13 3.45 21.95 31.00
CA PRO A 13 2.79 23.14 30.51
C PRO A 13 1.53 22.76 29.71
N VAL A 14 0.42 23.46 29.97
CA VAL A 14 -0.90 23.15 29.38
C VAL A 14 -0.85 23.06 27.84
N TYR A 15 -0.04 23.90 27.18
CA TYR A 15 0.10 23.87 25.72
C TYR A 15 0.78 22.58 25.20
N ILE A 16 1.73 21.99 25.94
CA ILE A 16 2.36 20.71 25.59
C ILE A 16 1.35 19.57 25.75
N GLU A 17 0.55 19.62 26.80
CA GLU A 17 -0.48 18.62 27.08
C GLU A 17 -1.56 18.63 25.99
N ILE A 18 -2.06 19.81 25.62
CA ILE A 18 -3.00 19.99 24.50
C ILE A 18 -2.40 19.46 23.19
N LEU A 19 -1.13 19.80 22.90
CA LEU A 19 -0.46 19.36 21.68
C LEU A 19 -0.32 17.85 21.61
N THR A 20 0.12 17.21 22.69
CA THR A 20 0.36 15.77 22.75
C THR A 20 -0.93 14.97 22.69
N HIS A 21 -1.97 15.36 23.43
CA HIS A 21 -3.28 14.73 23.35
C HIS A 21 -3.96 14.97 22.01
N GLY A 22 -3.90 16.20 21.48
CA GLY A 22 -4.44 16.53 20.16
C GLY A 22 -3.81 15.70 19.06
N ALA A 23 -2.49 15.51 19.10
CA ALA A 23 -1.77 14.67 18.14
C ALA A 23 -2.20 13.18 18.25
N SER A 24 -2.30 12.63 19.45
CA SER A 24 -2.79 11.26 19.66
C SER A 24 -4.26 11.06 19.25
N ILE A 25 -5.13 12.06 19.38
CA ILE A 25 -6.51 11.98 18.87
C ILE A 25 -6.49 11.97 17.33
N SER A 26 -5.59 12.75 16.71
CA SER A 26 -5.47 12.83 15.26
C SER A 26 -4.93 11.55 14.59
N SER A 27 -4.22 10.69 15.33
CA SER A 27 -3.70 9.43 14.80
C SER A 27 -4.75 8.32 14.69
N ILE A 28 -5.80 8.36 15.52
CA ILE A 28 -6.91 7.39 15.51
C ILE A 28 -7.56 7.28 14.12
N PRO A 29 -8.01 8.37 13.45
CA PRO A 29 -8.60 8.26 12.12
C PRO A 29 -7.60 7.77 11.08
N ILE A 30 -6.32 8.16 11.18
CA ILE A 30 -5.27 7.73 10.25
C ILE A 30 -5.11 6.20 10.29
N TYR A 31 -4.95 5.63 11.49
CA TYR A 31 -4.84 4.19 11.64
C TYR A 31 -6.12 3.47 11.24
N THR A 32 -7.28 3.97 11.67
CA THR A 32 -8.59 3.35 11.36
C THR A 32 -8.82 3.24 9.86
N ILE A 33 -8.61 4.33 9.12
CA ILE A 33 -8.75 4.36 7.65
C ILE A 33 -7.75 3.39 7.01
N THR A 34 -6.49 3.38 7.47
CA THR A 34 -5.46 2.52 6.89
C THR A 34 -5.76 1.03 7.11
N PHE A 35 -6.13 0.64 8.33
CA PHE A 35 -6.51 -0.74 8.63
C PHE A 35 -7.75 -1.17 7.85
N TYR A 36 -8.76 -0.29 7.74
CA TYR A 36 -9.95 -0.57 6.94
C TYR A 36 -9.60 -0.83 5.47
N ILE A 37 -8.76 0.03 4.86
CA ILE A 37 -8.32 -0.14 3.47
C ILE A 37 -7.54 -1.45 3.31
N LEU A 38 -6.59 -1.73 4.22
CA LEU A 38 -5.75 -2.92 4.09
C LEU A 38 -6.55 -4.21 4.27
N ILE A 39 -7.42 -4.29 5.28
CA ILE A 39 -8.16 -5.51 5.60
C ILE A 39 -9.26 -5.79 4.56
N PHE A 40 -10.06 -4.78 4.22
CA PHE A 40 -11.30 -5.00 3.46
C PHE A 40 -11.21 -4.59 1.98
N LYS A 41 -10.23 -3.79 1.59
CA LYS A 41 -10.17 -3.17 0.25
C LYS A 41 -8.91 -3.49 -0.55
N CYS A 42 -7.92 -4.15 0.05
CA CYS A 42 -6.67 -4.43 -0.65
C CYS A 42 -6.80 -5.68 -1.54
N PRO A 43 -6.32 -5.64 -2.80
CA PRO A 43 -6.44 -6.77 -3.72
C PRO A 43 -5.69 -8.00 -3.23
N THR A 44 -6.22 -9.20 -3.55
CA THR A 44 -5.56 -10.48 -3.22
C THR A 44 -4.15 -10.64 -3.80
N ALA A 45 -3.88 -9.96 -4.92
CA ALA A 45 -2.55 -9.88 -5.52
C ALA A 45 -1.48 -9.32 -4.58
N PHE A 46 -1.90 -8.46 -3.65
CA PHE A 46 -1.02 -7.80 -2.69
C PHE A 46 -1.03 -8.50 -1.33
N ASP A 47 -1.60 -9.71 -1.19
CA ASP A 47 -1.77 -10.37 0.11
C ASP A 47 -0.46 -10.48 0.90
N LYS A 48 0.65 -10.85 0.24
CA LYS A 48 1.97 -10.91 0.88
C LYS A 48 2.44 -9.54 1.38
N TYR A 49 2.31 -8.52 0.53
CA TYR A 49 2.70 -7.15 0.89
C TYR A 49 1.78 -6.54 1.96
N ARG A 50 0.48 -6.83 1.89
CA ARG A 50 -0.55 -6.44 2.86
C ARG A 50 -0.22 -6.99 4.23
N ILE A 51 0.13 -8.26 4.35
CA ILE A 51 0.48 -8.87 5.65
C ILE A 51 1.70 -8.16 6.26
N LEU A 52 2.72 -7.88 5.45
CA LEU A 52 3.90 -7.14 5.90
C LEU A 52 3.55 -5.71 6.37
N LEU A 53 2.69 -5.02 5.64
CA LEU A 53 2.18 -3.69 6.00
C LEU A 53 1.33 -3.71 7.27
N LEU A 54 0.42 -4.66 7.40
CA LEU A 54 -0.41 -4.82 8.59
C LEU A 54 0.44 -5.08 9.83
N ARG A 55 1.47 -5.93 9.72
CA ARG A 55 2.41 -6.17 10.81
C ARG A 55 3.14 -4.89 11.20
N HIS A 56 3.67 -4.13 10.24
CA HIS A 56 4.34 -2.86 10.51
C HIS A 56 3.41 -1.84 11.19
N LEU A 57 2.19 -1.66 10.67
CA LEU A 57 1.20 -0.75 11.25
C LEU A 57 0.79 -1.14 12.66
N THR A 58 0.67 -2.44 12.92
CA THR A 58 0.37 -2.95 14.26
C THR A 58 1.49 -2.62 15.24
N CYS A 59 2.76 -2.79 14.83
CA CYS A 59 3.91 -2.38 15.65
C CYS A 59 3.91 -0.87 15.93
N CYS A 60 3.63 -0.04 14.92
CA CYS A 60 3.57 1.42 15.08
C CYS A 60 2.43 1.85 16.01
N LEU A 61 1.22 1.29 15.83
CA LEU A 61 0.07 1.57 16.69
C LEU A 61 0.34 1.14 18.14
N PHE A 62 0.92 -0.04 18.34
CA PHE A 62 1.30 -0.52 19.66
C PHE A 62 2.29 0.43 20.33
N MET A 63 3.32 0.87 19.61
CA MET A 63 4.31 1.80 20.14
C MET A 63 3.68 3.15 20.51
N GLU A 64 2.78 3.67 19.69
CA GLU A 64 2.11 4.93 20.00
C GLU A 64 1.21 4.82 21.23
N ILE A 65 0.42 3.74 21.37
CA ILE A 65 -0.38 3.46 22.57
C ILE A 65 0.50 3.32 23.81
N HIS A 66 1.61 2.58 23.70
CA HIS A 66 2.58 2.41 24.77
C HIS A 66 3.12 3.76 25.27
N MET A 67 3.50 4.63 24.34
CA MET A 67 4.14 5.91 24.65
C MET A 67 3.13 6.98 25.12
N SER A 68 1.95 7.05 24.50
CA SER A 68 0.96 8.09 24.73
C SER A 68 -0.05 7.79 25.84
N ILE A 69 -0.27 6.53 26.19
CA ILE A 69 -1.27 6.13 27.20
C ILE A 69 -0.60 5.38 28.35
N LEU A 70 0.15 4.30 28.05
CA LEU A 70 0.66 3.42 29.10
C LEU A 70 1.79 4.07 29.89
N TRP A 71 2.76 4.68 29.20
CA TRP A 71 3.98 5.20 29.83
C TRP A 71 3.96 6.73 30.02
N GLN A 72 3.51 7.50 29.03
CA GLN A 72 3.46 8.97 29.04
C GLN A 72 4.71 9.63 29.63
N PHE A 73 5.88 9.14 29.24
CA PHE A 73 7.10 9.57 29.90
C PHE A 73 7.49 11.00 29.54
N SER A 74 8.39 11.57 30.32
CA SER A 74 8.97 12.88 30.11
C SER A 74 10.45 12.86 30.44
N LEU A 75 11.23 13.53 29.58
CA LEU A 75 12.65 13.71 29.77
C LEU A 75 12.90 15.00 30.54
N VAL A 76 13.42 14.90 31.76
CA VAL A 76 13.68 16.06 32.59
C VAL A 76 15.15 16.45 32.46
N LEU A 77 15.39 17.56 31.75
CA LEU A 77 16.70 18.17 31.62
C LEU A 77 16.96 19.15 32.77
N PRO A 78 18.20 19.27 33.26
CA PRO A 78 19.43 18.59 32.83
C PRO A 78 19.72 17.25 33.54
N TYR A 79 18.80 16.78 34.38
CA TYR A 79 19.04 15.66 35.29
C TYR A 79 19.13 14.28 34.62
N THR A 80 18.96 14.19 33.29
CA THR A 80 18.97 12.93 32.51
C THR A 80 18.04 11.87 33.12
N SER A 81 16.88 12.33 33.61
CA SER A 81 15.88 11.48 34.23
C SER A 81 14.67 11.31 33.33
N ILE A 82 14.09 10.11 33.38
CA ILE A 82 12.88 9.73 32.66
C ILE A 82 11.78 9.53 33.70
N CYS A 83 10.76 10.38 33.67
CA CYS A 83 9.63 10.30 34.58
C CYS A 83 8.39 9.79 33.85
N ALA A 84 7.63 8.89 34.47
CA ALA A 84 6.41 8.33 33.90
C ALA A 84 5.16 8.94 34.54
N ASN A 85 4.22 9.41 33.73
CA ASN A 85 2.93 9.94 34.19
C ASN A 85 1.73 9.05 33.77
N GLY A 86 1.97 7.98 33.02
CA GLY A 86 0.91 7.15 32.44
C GLY A 86 0.29 6.16 33.42
N ILE A 87 -0.61 5.32 32.89
CA ILE A 87 -1.33 4.29 33.67
C ILE A 87 -0.36 3.33 34.38
N ALA A 88 0.76 3.01 33.73
CA ALA A 88 1.77 2.09 34.24
C ALA A 88 3.02 2.82 34.79
N SER A 89 2.84 4.04 35.30
CA SER A 89 3.90 4.88 35.86
C SER A 89 4.69 4.24 36.99
N ASN A 90 4.11 3.26 37.69
CA ASN A 90 4.77 2.51 38.77
C ASN A 90 5.89 1.56 38.28
N PHE A 91 5.98 1.28 36.98
CA PHE A 91 6.94 0.32 36.42
C PHE A 91 7.84 0.94 35.33
N PRO A 92 8.55 2.05 35.60
CA PRO A 92 9.26 2.81 34.56
C PRO A 92 10.39 2.02 33.89
N ARG A 93 11.10 1.16 34.63
CA ARG A 93 12.17 0.29 34.08
C ARG A 93 11.63 -0.70 33.07
N PHE A 94 10.48 -1.33 33.38
CA PHE A 94 9.83 -2.28 32.49
C PHE A 94 9.29 -1.59 31.24
N MET A 95 8.67 -0.41 31.40
CA MET A 95 8.16 0.38 30.28
C MET A 95 9.25 0.84 29.32
N PHE A 96 10.44 1.16 29.85
CA PHE A 96 11.62 1.50 29.03
C PHE A 96 12.06 0.34 28.13
N ILE A 97 12.15 -0.87 28.66
CA ILE A 97 12.50 -2.08 27.88
C ILE A 97 11.46 -2.37 26.81
N LEU A 98 10.18 -2.25 27.18
CA LEU A 98 9.09 -2.46 26.26
C LEU A 98 9.18 -1.47 25.08
N LEU A 99 9.58 -0.22 25.33
CA LEU A 99 9.90 0.73 24.25
C LEU A 99 11.05 0.21 23.36
N VAL A 100 12.17 -0.20 23.96
CA VAL A 100 13.36 -0.66 23.20
C VAL A 100 13.00 -1.83 22.29
N PHE A 101 12.30 -2.83 22.82
CA PHE A 101 11.83 -3.97 22.00
C PHE A 101 10.84 -3.54 20.93
N SER A 102 9.94 -2.60 21.22
CA SER A 102 8.99 -2.08 20.23
C SER A 102 9.71 -1.40 19.06
N ILE A 103 10.72 -0.58 19.34
CA ILE A 103 11.53 0.09 18.30
C ILE A 103 12.24 -0.96 17.44
N ILE A 104 12.81 -1.99 18.05
CA ILE A 104 13.49 -3.08 17.35
C ILE A 104 12.51 -3.87 16.46
N LEU A 105 11.32 -4.22 16.97
CA LEU A 105 10.27 -4.89 16.19
C LEU A 105 9.81 -4.05 14.99
N THR A 106 9.68 -2.73 15.18
CA THR A 106 9.40 -1.81 14.09
C THR A 106 10.54 -1.81 13.07
N GLY A 107 11.81 -1.81 13.52
CA GLY A 107 12.98 -1.97 12.65
C GLY A 107 12.95 -3.25 11.80
N TYR A 108 12.65 -4.40 12.41
CA TYR A 108 12.47 -5.66 11.67
C TYR A 108 11.39 -5.55 10.59
N SER A 109 10.25 -4.96 10.92
CA SER A 109 9.14 -4.82 9.97
C SER A 109 9.48 -3.92 8.76
N ILE A 110 10.31 -2.89 8.95
CA ILE A 110 10.79 -2.01 7.88
C ILE A 110 11.71 -2.76 6.91
N ILE A 111 12.64 -3.55 7.43
CA ILE A 111 13.57 -4.34 6.61
C ILE A 111 12.80 -5.32 5.72
N ASP A 112 11.81 -6.02 6.27
CA ASP A 112 11.00 -6.98 5.51
C ASP A 112 10.16 -6.30 4.43
N LEU A 113 9.61 -5.11 4.72
CA LEU A 113 8.87 -4.31 3.73
C LEU A 113 9.77 -3.88 2.57
N PHE A 114 11.00 -3.51 2.86
CA PHE A 114 11.96 -3.13 1.83
C PHE A 114 12.42 -4.33 1.00
N GLU A 115 12.74 -5.46 1.65
CA GLU A 115 13.11 -6.69 0.96
C GLU A 115 12.03 -7.09 -0.06
N TYR A 116 10.76 -7.04 0.35
CA TYR A 116 9.66 -7.32 -0.56
C TYR A 116 9.67 -6.38 -1.78
N ARG A 117 9.80 -5.06 -1.55
CA ARG A 117 9.83 -4.07 -2.63
C ARG A 117 11.02 -4.26 -3.57
N MET A 118 12.21 -4.52 -3.02
CA MET A 118 13.41 -4.73 -3.81
C MET A 118 13.36 -6.03 -4.60
N ASN A 119 12.83 -7.11 -4.04
CA ASN A 119 12.65 -8.37 -4.76
C ASN A 119 11.67 -8.27 -5.92
N VAL A 120 10.66 -7.39 -5.80
CA VAL A 120 9.70 -7.10 -6.86
C VAL A 120 10.33 -6.27 -7.99
N VAL A 121 11.26 -5.37 -7.67
CA VAL A 121 11.91 -4.47 -8.66
C VAL A 121 13.13 -5.12 -9.33
N THR A 122 13.82 -6.03 -8.66
CA THR A 122 15.08 -6.61 -9.15
C THR A 122 14.87 -7.88 -9.95
N THR A 123 15.26 -7.86 -11.23
CA THR A 123 15.22 -9.01 -12.14
C THR A 123 16.28 -10.06 -11.78
N GLN A 124 16.17 -11.26 -12.35
CA GLN A 124 17.08 -12.39 -12.08
C GLN A 124 18.54 -12.12 -12.49
N GLU A 125 18.76 -11.20 -13.43
CA GLU A 125 20.07 -10.81 -13.95
C GLU A 125 20.90 -9.99 -12.95
N GLN A 126 20.26 -9.31 -11.99
CA GLN A 126 20.92 -8.45 -10.99
C GLN A 126 21.38 -9.23 -9.74
N ARG A 127 22.12 -10.32 -9.92
CA ARG A 127 22.51 -11.25 -8.84
C ARG A 127 23.39 -10.62 -7.75
N ILE A 128 24.24 -9.65 -8.11
CA ILE A 128 25.14 -8.97 -7.15
C ILE A 128 24.33 -8.12 -6.16
N ILE A 129 23.36 -7.35 -6.66
CA ILE A 129 22.50 -6.48 -5.84
C ILE A 129 21.71 -7.33 -4.83
N LYS A 130 21.15 -8.47 -5.27
CA LYS A 130 20.43 -9.40 -4.37
C LYS A 130 21.32 -9.96 -3.27
N LYS A 131 22.59 -10.30 -3.56
CA LYS A 131 23.55 -10.75 -2.54
C LYS A 131 23.89 -9.64 -1.56
N CYS A 132 24.19 -8.43 -2.03
CA CYS A 132 24.49 -7.30 -1.16
C CYS A 132 23.32 -6.96 -0.22
N LEU A 133 22.09 -6.96 -0.75
CA LEU A 133 20.86 -6.76 0.03
C LEU A 133 20.69 -7.81 1.12
N LEU A 134 20.97 -9.08 0.81
CA LEU A 134 20.89 -10.17 1.77
C LEU A 134 21.94 -10.02 2.89
N TYR A 135 23.20 -9.72 2.55
CA TYR A 135 24.25 -9.50 3.55
C TYR A 135 23.94 -8.31 4.46
N TYR A 136 23.49 -7.21 3.89
CA TYR A 136 23.14 -6.02 4.66
C TYR A 136 21.92 -6.26 5.57
N LYS A 137 20.95 -7.10 5.15
CA LYS A 137 19.82 -7.53 5.98
C LYS A 137 20.29 -8.32 7.21
N PHE A 138 21.16 -9.30 7.00
CA PHE A 138 21.75 -10.07 8.10
C PHE A 138 22.54 -9.17 9.06
N PHE A 139 23.28 -8.20 8.53
CA PHE A 139 24.02 -7.23 9.33
C PHE A 139 23.09 -6.37 10.22
N CYS A 140 21.97 -5.89 9.69
CA CYS A 140 20.98 -5.14 10.48
C CYS A 140 20.33 -6.00 11.58
N TYR A 141 19.92 -7.23 11.26
CA TYR A 141 19.35 -8.14 12.26
C TYR A 141 20.35 -8.50 13.35
N PHE A 142 21.61 -8.73 12.99
CA PHE A 142 22.68 -8.97 13.95
C PHE A 142 22.87 -7.78 14.88
N ASN A 143 22.84 -6.54 14.35
CA ASN A 143 22.84 -5.34 15.17
C ASN A 143 21.66 -5.29 16.15
N PHE A 144 20.44 -5.57 15.71
CA PHE A 144 19.26 -5.56 16.58
C PHE A 144 19.35 -6.57 17.73
N ILE A 145 19.93 -7.76 17.49
CA ILE A 145 20.17 -8.76 18.52
C ILE A 145 21.18 -8.23 19.55
N ILE A 146 22.29 -7.64 19.08
CA ILE A 146 23.30 -7.02 19.96
C ILE A 146 22.69 -5.89 20.78
N THR A 147 21.96 -4.98 20.16
CA THR A 147 21.30 -3.85 20.84
C THR A 147 20.31 -4.34 21.90
N SER A 148 19.58 -5.42 21.62
CA SER A 148 18.68 -6.05 22.60
C SER A 148 19.45 -6.59 23.82
N GLY A 149 20.57 -7.29 23.58
CA GLY A 149 21.42 -7.82 24.65
C GLY A 149 22.01 -6.72 25.53
N ILE A 150 22.53 -5.65 24.91
CA ILE A 150 23.06 -4.49 25.62
C ILE A 150 21.93 -3.75 26.37
N GLY A 151 20.73 -3.69 25.80
CA GLY A 151 19.55 -3.11 26.44
C GLY A 151 19.14 -3.84 27.72
N ILE A 152 19.27 -5.17 27.76
CA ILE A 152 19.04 -5.95 28.98
C ILE A 152 20.12 -5.62 30.04
N ALA A 153 21.39 -5.52 29.64
CA ALA A 153 22.46 -5.11 30.55
C ALA A 153 22.27 -3.68 31.06
N HIS A 154 21.72 -2.78 30.23
CA HIS A 154 21.44 -1.39 30.58
C HIS A 154 20.44 -1.24 31.74
N LEU A 155 19.51 -2.19 31.96
CA LEU A 155 18.58 -2.14 33.10
C LEU A 155 19.28 -1.93 34.44
N GLN A 156 20.43 -2.55 34.63
CA GLN A 156 21.16 -2.51 35.91
C GLN A 156 21.69 -1.09 36.21
N TYR A 157 21.76 -0.24 35.18
CA TYR A 157 22.23 1.14 35.27
C TYR A 157 21.09 2.16 35.28
N LEU A 158 19.84 1.71 35.16
CA LEU A 158 18.65 2.51 35.41
C LEU A 158 18.31 2.42 36.89
N THR A 159 18.64 3.48 37.62
CA THR A 159 18.57 3.51 39.08
C THR A 159 17.55 4.53 39.57
N ASN A 160 16.89 4.21 40.69
CA ASN A 160 16.20 5.20 41.52
C ASN A 160 16.90 5.40 42.87
N ASP A 161 18.12 4.88 43.03
CA ASP A 161 18.83 4.81 44.30
C ASP A 161 18.98 6.20 44.92
N PHE A 162 18.62 6.29 46.20
CA PHE A 162 18.70 7.51 46.97
C PHE A 162 20.10 8.16 46.95
N GLN A 163 21.16 7.35 47.06
CA GLN A 163 22.55 7.81 47.00
C GLN A 163 22.91 8.43 45.65
N TYR A 164 22.37 7.89 44.55
CA TYR A 164 22.58 8.46 43.23
C TYR A 164 21.85 9.80 43.08
N LYS A 165 20.58 9.88 43.54
CA LYS A 165 19.80 11.13 43.53
C LYS A 165 20.50 12.25 44.34
N LEU A 166 21.10 11.92 45.49
CA LEU A 166 21.93 12.86 46.26
C LEU A 166 23.13 13.39 45.49
N ASN A 167 23.82 12.53 44.74
CA ASN A 167 24.98 12.95 43.92
C ASN A 167 24.54 13.86 42.76
N VAL A 168 23.38 13.58 42.16
CA VAL A 168 22.78 14.44 41.13
C VAL A 168 22.38 15.80 41.69
N GLU A 169 21.76 15.85 42.87
CA GLU A 169 21.40 17.10 43.55
C GLU A 169 22.65 17.92 43.93
N LYS A 170 23.74 17.27 44.37
CA LYS A 170 25.02 17.96 44.60
C LYS A 170 25.59 18.58 43.31
N LYS A 171 25.43 17.90 42.17
CA LYS A 171 25.98 18.33 40.87
C LYS A 171 25.18 19.47 40.22
N PHE A 172 23.85 19.42 40.31
CA PHE A 172 22.95 20.33 39.60
C PHE A 172 22.18 21.29 40.51
N GLY A 173 22.44 21.26 41.82
CA GLY A 173 21.71 22.00 42.84
C GLY A 173 20.37 21.36 43.20
N LYS A 174 19.62 22.06 44.07
CA LYS A 174 18.36 21.57 44.67
C LYS A 174 17.42 20.98 43.60
N MET A 175 17.08 19.71 43.79
CA MET A 175 16.21 18.98 42.86
C MET A 175 14.72 19.22 43.17
N PRO A 176 13.87 19.29 42.13
CA PRO A 176 12.42 19.26 42.33
C PRO A 176 11.95 18.02 43.10
N ILE A 177 10.92 18.18 43.93
CA ILE A 177 10.47 17.13 44.87
C ILE A 177 9.91 15.90 44.11
N TYR A 178 9.20 16.10 43.00
CA TYR A 178 8.65 15.01 42.19
C TYR A 178 9.73 14.05 41.62
N LEU A 179 10.98 14.50 41.45
CA LEU A 179 12.08 13.63 40.98
C LEU A 179 12.50 12.60 42.03
N TRP A 180 12.12 12.79 43.28
CA TRP A 180 12.39 11.85 44.35
C TRP A 180 11.44 10.64 44.33
N CYS A 181 10.32 10.72 43.61
CA CYS A 181 9.37 9.63 43.46
C CYS A 181 9.94 8.43 42.66
N ASP A 182 9.31 7.27 42.84
CA ASP A 182 9.67 6.01 42.15
C ASP A 182 9.25 5.99 40.67
N THR A 183 8.38 6.91 40.28
CA THR A 183 7.93 7.12 38.88
C THR A 183 9.03 7.68 37.99
N CYS A 184 10.10 8.22 38.58
CA CYS A 184 11.27 8.77 37.87
C CYS A 184 12.49 7.86 38.01
N ILE A 185 13.07 7.48 36.86
CA ILE A 185 14.31 6.72 36.78
C ILE A 185 15.45 7.58 36.24
N PHE A 186 16.66 7.34 36.73
CA PHE A 186 17.85 8.04 36.29
C PHE A 186 18.76 7.10 35.51
N ALA A 187 19.27 7.58 34.38
CA ALA A 187 20.32 6.88 33.65
C ALA A 187 21.68 7.24 34.25
N ARG A 188 22.45 6.23 34.71
CA ARG A 188 23.81 6.46 35.22
C ARG A 188 24.77 6.83 34.09
N THR A 189 24.88 8.13 33.79
CA THR A 189 25.63 8.69 32.66
C THR A 189 27.12 8.35 32.66
N ASP A 190 27.69 8.03 33.83
CA ASP A 190 29.11 7.73 33.98
C ASP A 190 29.47 6.29 33.54
N SER A 191 28.46 5.47 33.20
CA SER A 191 28.67 4.09 32.79
C SER A 191 28.92 3.97 31.28
N ILE A 192 30.03 3.33 30.91
CA ILE A 192 30.36 2.99 29.52
C ILE A 192 29.25 2.17 28.87
N THR A 193 28.59 1.26 29.62
CA THR A 193 27.47 0.45 29.12
C THR A 193 26.29 1.32 28.66
N VAL A 194 26.00 2.40 29.38
CA VAL A 194 24.91 3.33 29.03
C VAL A 194 25.24 4.05 27.72
N ILE A 195 26.47 4.55 27.57
CA ILE A 195 26.91 5.23 26.35
C ILE A 195 26.88 4.29 25.15
N ILE A 196 27.41 3.07 25.30
CA ILE A 196 27.40 2.05 24.24
C ILE A 196 25.97 1.70 23.84
N PHE A 197 25.06 1.55 24.80
CA PHE A 197 23.66 1.24 24.54
C PHE A 197 22.98 2.31 23.66
N TYR A 198 23.05 3.58 24.07
CA TYR A 198 22.43 4.66 23.31
C TYR A 198 23.09 4.88 21.95
N GLY A 199 24.42 4.76 21.88
CA GLY A 199 25.15 4.79 20.60
C GLY A 199 24.71 3.67 19.64
N SER A 200 24.56 2.44 20.15
CA SER A 200 24.08 1.28 19.38
C SER A 200 22.63 1.47 18.91
N CYS A 201 21.76 2.08 19.72
CA CYS A 201 20.39 2.42 19.32
C CYS A 201 20.37 3.41 18.16
N VAL A 202 21.10 4.53 18.26
CA VAL A 202 21.18 5.54 17.19
C VAL A 202 21.74 4.94 15.91
N PHE A 203 22.80 4.15 16.00
CA PHE A 203 23.39 3.45 14.87
C PHE A 203 22.38 2.50 14.19
N SER A 204 21.65 1.71 14.99
CA SER A 204 20.62 0.80 14.51
C SER A 204 19.48 1.53 13.79
N VAL A 205 19.03 2.69 14.30
CA VAL A 205 18.04 3.52 13.63
C VAL A 205 18.57 4.03 12.30
N ILE A 206 19.80 4.54 12.25
CA ILE A 206 20.40 5.05 10.99
C ILE A 206 20.46 3.95 9.92
N LEU A 207 20.91 2.74 10.30
CA LEU A 207 20.94 1.59 9.38
C LEU A 207 19.52 1.24 8.87
N ALA A 208 18.53 1.18 9.77
CA ALA A 208 17.15 0.88 9.39
C ALA A 208 16.52 1.97 8.51
N VAL A 209 16.91 3.23 8.70
CA VAL A 209 16.44 4.38 7.90
C VAL A 209 16.97 4.31 6.48
N GLN A 210 18.24 3.92 6.27
CA GLN A 210 18.83 3.74 4.94
C GLN A 210 18.08 2.69 4.08
N TYR A 211 17.34 1.79 4.73
CA TYR A 211 16.48 0.79 4.11
C TYR A 211 15.11 1.31 3.66
N SER A 212 14.75 2.56 3.93
CA SER A 212 13.40 3.07 3.64
C SER A 212 13.36 4.00 2.41
N ASN A 213 12.16 4.28 1.90
CA ASN A 213 11.99 5.28 0.84
C ASN A 213 12.39 6.66 1.37
N PHE A 214 12.94 7.54 0.53
CA PHE A 214 13.39 8.89 0.93
C PHE A 214 12.41 9.67 1.84
N THR A 215 11.11 9.62 1.55
CA THR A 215 10.07 10.26 2.37
C THR A 215 9.90 9.60 3.74
N ILE A 216 9.90 8.27 3.81
CA ILE A 216 9.85 7.51 5.06
C ILE A 216 11.16 7.71 5.84
N CYS A 217 12.30 7.83 5.15
CA CYS A 217 13.58 8.15 5.76
C CYS A 217 13.52 9.48 6.49
N ALA A 218 12.98 10.52 5.82
CA ALA A 218 12.87 11.86 6.39
C ALA A 218 12.03 11.85 7.68
N VAL A 219 10.90 11.13 7.68
CA VAL A 219 10.04 10.97 8.86
C VAL A 219 10.81 10.34 10.02
N HIS A 220 11.49 9.21 9.80
CA HIS A 220 12.22 8.52 10.87
C HIS A 220 13.47 9.29 11.34
N LEU A 221 14.16 9.97 10.43
CA LEU A 221 15.31 10.82 10.76
C LEU A 221 14.88 12.00 11.65
N ILE A 222 13.82 12.71 11.25
CA ILE A 222 13.34 13.91 11.96
C ILE A 222 12.64 13.54 13.26
N LEU A 223 11.80 12.50 13.26
CA LEU A 223 10.93 12.18 14.40
C LEU A 223 11.58 11.22 15.40
N ILE A 224 12.63 10.48 15.03
CA ILE A 224 13.28 9.50 15.92
C ILE A 224 14.75 9.82 16.10
N ALA A 225 15.53 9.91 15.01
CA ALA A 225 16.97 10.05 15.12
C ALA A 225 17.41 11.39 15.71
N VAL A 226 16.79 12.50 15.29
CA VAL A 226 17.09 13.85 15.83
C VAL A 226 16.75 13.95 17.33
N PRO A 227 15.53 13.61 17.79
CA PRO A 227 15.22 13.57 19.23
C PRO A 227 16.16 12.68 20.05
N SER A 228 16.51 11.49 19.53
CA SER A 228 17.43 10.57 20.19
C SER A 228 18.85 11.14 20.27
N GLY A 229 19.30 11.82 19.22
CA GLY A 229 20.59 12.51 19.18
C GLY A 229 20.66 13.67 20.18
N ILE A 230 19.60 14.48 20.26
CA ILE A 230 19.49 15.56 21.26
C ILE A 230 19.52 14.99 22.68
N TYR A 231 18.89 13.84 22.91
CA TYR A 231 19.00 13.19 24.22
C TYR A 231 20.43 12.70 24.49
N LEU A 232 21.11 12.12 23.52
CA LEU A 232 22.50 11.66 23.67
C LEU A 232 23.46 12.81 24.02
N THR A 233 23.28 14.00 23.44
CA THR A 233 24.16 15.16 23.73
C THR A 233 24.05 15.60 25.19
N THR A 234 22.93 15.32 25.88
CA THR A 234 22.74 15.67 27.30
C THR A 234 23.65 14.87 28.24
N PHE A 235 24.23 13.75 27.78
CA PHE A 235 25.25 13.02 28.53
C PHE A 235 26.61 13.72 28.55
N PHE A 236 26.90 14.52 27.53
CA PHE A 236 28.20 15.18 27.37
C PHE A 236 28.14 16.66 27.73
N PHE A 237 26.97 17.29 27.59
CA PHE A 237 26.79 18.73 27.79
C PHE A 237 25.76 19.01 28.88
N SER A 238 26.11 19.92 29.79
CA SER A 238 25.17 20.44 30.80
C SER A 238 24.25 21.48 30.16
N TYR A 239 23.00 21.10 29.90
CA TYR A 239 21.97 22.02 29.43
C TYR A 239 21.42 22.87 30.59
N SER A 240 21.02 24.12 30.31
CA SER A 240 20.26 24.90 31.29
C SER A 240 18.83 24.38 31.42
N LYS A 241 18.15 24.71 32.52
CA LYS A 241 16.72 24.37 32.74
C LYS A 241 15.80 24.99 31.68
N GLU A 242 16.26 26.02 30.98
CA GLU A 242 15.51 26.71 29.92
C GLU A 242 15.25 25.81 28.69
N TYR A 243 16.01 24.72 28.53
CA TYR A 243 15.84 23.75 27.46
C TYR A 243 14.80 22.66 27.78
N MET A 244 14.12 22.71 28.92
CA MET A 244 13.06 21.76 29.28
C MET A 244 11.90 21.70 28.25
N PRO A 245 11.46 22.80 27.60
CA PRO A 245 10.49 22.72 26.50
C PRO A 245 10.95 21.87 25.31
N LEU A 246 12.25 21.87 25.01
CA LEU A 246 12.81 21.08 23.90
C LEU A 246 12.66 19.58 24.14
N SER A 247 12.81 19.12 25.39
CA SER A 247 12.66 17.70 25.72
C SER A 247 11.22 17.22 25.55
N TYR A 248 10.23 18.07 25.88
CA TYR A 248 8.82 17.77 25.62
C TYR A 248 8.51 17.66 24.12
N VAL A 249 9.05 18.57 23.31
CA VAL A 249 8.92 18.50 21.84
C VAL A 249 9.56 17.22 21.31
N CYS A 250 10.77 16.86 21.78
CA CYS A 250 11.45 15.63 21.38
C CYS A 250 10.60 14.38 21.69
N VAL A 251 10.02 14.30 22.88
CA VAL A 251 9.12 13.19 23.26
C VAL A 251 7.86 13.17 22.40
N ALA A 252 7.27 14.33 22.11
CA ALA A 252 6.09 14.42 21.23
C ALA A 252 6.41 13.93 19.80
N LEU A 253 7.55 14.32 19.24
CA LEU A 253 8.01 13.88 17.92
C LEU A 253 8.20 12.36 17.86
N VAL A 254 8.89 11.79 18.87
CA VAL A 254 9.09 10.34 18.96
C VAL A 254 7.75 9.62 19.15
N THR A 255 6.81 10.18 19.90
CA THR A 255 5.49 9.55 20.10
C THR A 255 4.69 9.50 18.79
N GLN A 256 4.77 10.54 17.97
CA GLN A 256 3.98 10.67 16.72
C GLN A 256 4.63 10.09 15.47
N HIS A 257 5.80 9.44 15.60
CA HIS A 257 6.48 8.87 14.43
C HIS A 257 5.63 7.80 13.70
N GLY A 258 4.83 7.03 14.45
CA GLY A 258 4.02 5.94 13.91
C GLY A 258 2.90 6.44 12.99
N SER A 259 2.09 7.37 13.49
CA SER A 259 1.00 8.01 12.74
C SER A 259 1.53 8.78 11.52
N ALA A 260 2.63 9.53 11.67
CA ALA A 260 3.28 10.27 10.59
C ALA A 260 3.84 9.34 9.49
N SER A 261 4.44 8.22 9.89
CA SER A 261 4.92 7.19 8.96
C SER A 261 3.76 6.53 8.22
N THR A 262 2.65 6.28 8.90
CA THR A 262 1.43 5.71 8.32
C THR A 262 0.80 6.67 7.32
N LEU A 263 0.67 7.95 7.67
CA LEU A 263 0.18 8.98 6.76
C LEU A 263 1.08 9.13 5.52
N THR A 264 2.40 9.10 5.72
CA THR A 264 3.38 9.13 4.64
C THR A 264 3.23 7.91 3.74
N LEU A 265 2.99 6.72 4.30
CA LEU A 265 2.72 5.52 3.53
C LEU A 265 1.46 5.65 2.66
N ILE A 266 0.35 6.14 3.21
CA ILE A 266 -0.91 6.35 2.46
C ILE A 266 -0.70 7.35 1.31
N THR A 267 -0.06 8.47 1.60
CA THR A 267 0.10 9.59 0.66
C THR A 267 1.12 9.30 -0.44
N THR A 268 2.18 8.55 -0.13
CA THR A 268 3.28 8.27 -1.08
C THR A 268 3.16 6.93 -1.80
N ASN A 269 2.35 5.99 -1.31
CA ASN A 269 2.12 4.73 -2.00
C ASN A 269 1.00 4.88 -3.05
N ASN A 270 1.41 5.08 -4.31
CA ASN A 270 0.50 5.32 -5.44
C ASN A 270 -0.62 4.27 -5.55
N SER A 271 -0.35 3.00 -5.29
CA SER A 271 -1.38 1.94 -5.39
C SER A 271 -2.45 2.08 -4.31
N LEU A 272 -2.07 2.33 -3.05
CA LEU A 272 -3.02 2.57 -1.96
C LEU A 272 -3.77 3.89 -2.13
N ARG A 273 -3.08 4.94 -2.59
CA ARG A 273 -3.69 6.25 -2.84
C ARG A 273 -4.73 6.20 -3.95
N ASN A 274 -4.44 5.50 -5.05
CA ASN A 274 -5.36 5.43 -6.19
C ASN A 274 -6.63 4.65 -5.83
N VAL A 275 -6.50 3.53 -5.11
CA VAL A 275 -7.68 2.79 -4.63
C VAL A 275 -8.51 3.63 -3.65
N ALA A 276 -7.87 4.39 -2.75
CA ALA A 276 -8.57 5.28 -1.83
C ALA A 276 -9.31 6.42 -2.57
N LEU A 277 -8.65 7.08 -3.52
CA LEU A 277 -9.22 8.17 -4.33
C LEU A 277 -10.31 7.70 -5.28
N GLU A 278 -10.18 6.53 -5.90
CA GLU A 278 -11.22 5.95 -6.76
C GLU A 278 -12.48 5.66 -5.95
N MET A 279 -12.33 5.14 -4.73
CA MET A 279 -13.47 4.87 -3.85
C MET A 279 -14.16 6.15 -3.39
N GLU A 280 -13.40 7.16 -2.96
CA GLU A 280 -13.96 8.44 -2.49
C GLU A 280 -14.75 9.16 -3.60
N ASN A 281 -14.21 9.20 -4.83
CA ASN A 281 -14.83 9.92 -5.94
C ASN A 281 -16.06 9.23 -6.56
N LEU A 282 -16.21 7.90 -6.35
CA LEU A 282 -17.32 7.12 -6.91
C LEU A 282 -18.41 6.81 -5.88
N HIS A 283 -18.10 6.83 -4.58
CA HIS A 283 -19.03 6.52 -3.49
C HIS A 283 -20.35 7.32 -3.53
N PRO A 284 -20.36 8.64 -3.85
CA PRO A 284 -21.61 9.42 -3.88
C PRO A 284 -22.64 8.93 -4.90
N TYR A 285 -22.19 8.22 -5.94
CA TYR A 285 -23.03 7.85 -7.08
C TYR A 285 -23.46 6.38 -7.07
N PHE A 286 -23.07 5.58 -6.08
CA PHE A 286 -23.37 4.13 -6.04
C PHE A 286 -24.86 3.78 -5.87
N ASN A 287 -25.69 4.73 -5.47
CA ASN A 287 -27.13 4.51 -5.28
C ASN A 287 -27.98 4.94 -6.50
N ASP A 288 -27.38 5.60 -7.50
CA ASP A 288 -28.08 6.12 -8.69
C ASP A 288 -27.31 5.74 -9.96
N TYR A 289 -27.85 4.79 -10.73
CA TYR A 289 -27.20 4.25 -11.92
C TYR A 289 -27.04 5.28 -13.04
N GLU A 290 -27.94 6.26 -13.13
CA GLU A 290 -27.90 7.27 -14.17
C GLU A 290 -26.82 8.31 -13.86
N GLN A 291 -26.77 8.79 -12.62
CA GLN A 291 -25.69 9.68 -12.18
C GLN A 291 -24.34 8.98 -12.20
N PHE A 292 -24.29 7.69 -11.84
CA PHE A 292 -23.08 6.89 -11.93
C PHE A 292 -22.52 6.89 -13.36
N TRP A 293 -23.35 6.58 -14.36
CA TRP A 293 -22.94 6.59 -15.76
C TRP A 293 -22.41 7.96 -16.21
N ARG A 294 -23.14 9.03 -15.89
CA ARG A 294 -22.80 10.41 -16.31
C ARG A 294 -21.49 10.90 -15.68
N ASN A 295 -21.23 10.56 -14.42
CA ASN A 295 -20.10 11.08 -13.66
C ASN A 295 -18.89 10.13 -13.63
N PHE A 296 -19.03 8.89 -14.09
CA PHE A 296 -17.96 7.89 -13.98
C PHE A 296 -16.62 8.35 -14.59
N VAL A 297 -16.63 8.90 -15.80
CA VAL A 297 -15.38 9.33 -16.46
C VAL A 297 -14.79 10.57 -15.79
N SER A 298 -15.61 11.53 -15.35
CA SER A 298 -15.11 12.70 -14.60
C SER A 298 -14.52 12.30 -13.25
N SER A 299 -15.17 11.39 -12.52
CA SER A 299 -14.71 10.90 -11.21
C SER A 299 -13.43 10.06 -11.30
N THR A 300 -13.23 9.33 -12.40
CA THR A 300 -12.02 8.49 -12.59
C THR A 300 -10.85 9.26 -13.21
N LYS A 301 -11.07 10.46 -13.77
CA LYS A 301 -10.04 11.24 -14.50
C LYS A 301 -8.83 11.64 -13.64
N SER A 302 -9.06 11.96 -12.36
CA SER A 302 -7.99 12.33 -11.41
C SER A 302 -7.01 11.17 -11.19
N CYS A 303 -7.51 9.94 -11.18
CA CYS A 303 -6.74 8.73 -10.91
C CYS A 303 -5.91 8.26 -12.13
N GLN A 304 -6.33 8.63 -13.35
CA GLN A 304 -5.69 8.21 -14.61
C GLN A 304 -4.36 8.90 -14.92
N LYS A 305 -4.14 10.12 -14.42
CA LYS A 305 -3.00 10.99 -14.79
C LYS A 305 -1.62 10.36 -14.47
N ILE A 306 -1.60 9.35 -13.61
CA ILE A 306 -0.37 8.68 -13.15
C ILE A 306 0.11 7.62 -14.16
N TRP A 307 -0.81 6.96 -14.85
CA TRP A 307 -0.50 5.83 -15.74
C TRP A 307 -0.33 6.23 -17.21
N THR A 308 -0.71 7.45 -17.57
CA THR A 308 -0.67 7.98 -18.95
C THR A 308 0.71 7.94 -19.61
N GLN A 309 1.80 7.87 -18.86
CA GLN A 309 3.16 7.85 -19.40
C GLN A 309 3.54 6.52 -20.08
N LYS A 310 2.93 5.39 -19.70
CA LYS A 310 3.23 4.05 -20.26
C LYS A 310 2.24 3.59 -21.32
N LEU A 311 1.21 4.39 -21.58
CA LEU A 311 0.13 4.06 -22.49
C LEU A 311 0.52 4.35 -23.94
N THR A 312 0.48 3.33 -24.78
CA THR A 312 0.51 3.49 -26.24
C THR A 312 -0.93 3.54 -26.74
N GLN A 313 -1.26 4.55 -27.53
CA GLN A 313 -2.56 4.63 -28.21
C GLN A 313 -2.43 4.08 -29.63
N ILE A 314 -3.38 3.25 -30.04
CA ILE A 314 -3.47 2.65 -31.38
C ILE A 314 -4.89 2.87 -31.89
N GLY A 315 -5.05 3.74 -32.88
CA GLY A 315 -6.34 4.32 -33.24
C GLY A 315 -7.10 4.83 -32.01
N GLU A 316 -8.22 4.18 -31.70
CA GLU A 316 -9.08 4.51 -30.56
C GLU A 316 -8.90 3.60 -29.32
N ASN A 317 -7.99 2.62 -29.37
CA ASN A 317 -7.75 1.66 -28.29
C ASN A 317 -6.40 1.96 -27.60
N PHE A 318 -6.25 1.43 -26.39
CA PHE A 318 -5.05 1.61 -25.58
C PHE A 318 -4.32 0.27 -25.38
N LEU A 319 -2.99 0.34 -25.31
CA LEU A 319 -2.12 -0.81 -25.15
C LEU A 319 -0.92 -0.41 -24.30
N ILE A 320 -0.50 -1.30 -23.40
CA ILE A 320 0.83 -1.25 -22.81
C ILE A 320 1.69 -2.31 -23.49
N LEU A 321 2.78 -1.87 -24.12
CA LEU A 321 3.75 -2.78 -24.73
C LEU A 321 4.55 -3.52 -23.66
N PRO A 322 4.92 -4.78 -23.90
CA PRO A 322 5.71 -5.55 -22.96
C PRO A 322 7.11 -4.94 -22.86
N LYS A 323 7.73 -5.08 -21.70
CA LYS A 323 9.12 -4.63 -21.52
C LYS A 323 10.12 -5.36 -22.40
N ASN A 324 9.88 -6.66 -22.64
CA ASN A 324 10.67 -7.43 -23.58
C ASN A 324 10.08 -7.28 -24.99
N PRO A 325 10.76 -6.60 -25.93
CA PRO A 325 10.26 -6.41 -27.29
C PRO A 325 10.19 -7.73 -28.09
N GLU A 326 10.91 -8.77 -27.67
CA GLU A 326 10.88 -10.10 -28.32
C GLU A 326 9.73 -10.98 -27.81
N LYS A 327 8.95 -10.53 -26.81
CA LYS A 327 7.81 -11.30 -26.31
C LYS A 327 6.72 -11.40 -27.39
N ASN A 328 6.37 -12.63 -27.76
CA ASN A 328 5.18 -12.90 -28.56
C ASN A 328 3.92 -12.50 -27.78
N MET A 329 3.11 -11.63 -28.38
CA MET A 329 1.88 -11.15 -27.77
C MET A 329 0.67 -11.73 -28.47
N THR A 330 -0.35 -12.15 -27.72
CA THR A 330 -1.65 -12.53 -28.31
C THR A 330 -2.69 -11.45 -28.06
N ILE A 331 -3.28 -10.92 -29.15
CA ILE A 331 -4.43 -10.02 -29.10
C ILE A 331 -5.66 -10.76 -29.61
N VAL A 332 -6.70 -10.85 -28.79
CA VAL A 332 -8.01 -11.40 -29.17
C VAL A 332 -9.03 -10.27 -29.25
N SER A 333 -9.72 -10.12 -30.37
CA SER A 333 -10.77 -9.11 -30.57
C SER A 333 -12.13 -9.73 -30.91
N VAL A 334 -13.18 -9.19 -30.30
CA VAL A 334 -14.59 -9.57 -30.50
C VAL A 334 -15.39 -8.29 -30.77
N GLY A 335 -15.99 -8.16 -31.94
CA GLY A 335 -16.80 -6.99 -32.31
C GLY A 335 -16.01 -5.69 -32.59
N ILE A 336 -14.75 -5.58 -32.13
CA ILE A 336 -13.90 -4.42 -32.36
C ILE A 336 -13.01 -4.62 -33.58
N ASP A 337 -13.14 -3.70 -34.54
CA ASP A 337 -12.22 -3.59 -35.68
C ASP A 337 -10.91 -2.89 -35.31
N TYR A 338 -9.84 -3.26 -36.01
CA TYR A 338 -8.50 -2.74 -35.79
C TYR A 338 -7.64 -2.78 -37.05
N ASN A 339 -6.59 -1.95 -37.07
CA ASN A 339 -5.62 -1.91 -38.17
C ASN A 339 -4.39 -2.77 -37.84
N GLU A 340 -4.28 -3.94 -38.48
CA GLU A 340 -3.18 -4.89 -38.27
C GLU A 340 -1.81 -4.28 -38.59
N MET A 341 -1.72 -3.49 -39.64
CA MET A 341 -0.46 -2.87 -40.06
C MET A 341 0.07 -1.87 -39.02
N GLU A 342 -0.81 -1.18 -38.31
CA GLU A 342 -0.41 -0.24 -37.25
C GLU A 342 0.13 -0.99 -36.02
N LEU A 343 -0.46 -2.13 -35.69
CA LEU A 343 -0.05 -2.99 -34.58
C LEU A 343 1.28 -3.69 -34.87
N GLN A 344 1.42 -4.29 -36.05
CA GLN A 344 2.66 -4.96 -36.47
C GLN A 344 3.84 -3.99 -36.57
N LYS A 345 3.61 -2.72 -36.93
CA LYS A 345 4.64 -1.67 -36.89
C LYS A 345 5.14 -1.38 -35.47
N LYS A 346 4.29 -1.55 -34.46
CA LYS A 346 4.66 -1.31 -33.05
C LYS A 346 5.34 -2.51 -32.43
N ASN A 347 4.88 -3.72 -32.74
CA ASN A 347 5.54 -4.95 -32.35
C ASN A 347 5.26 -6.03 -33.41
N PRO A 348 6.29 -6.52 -34.13
CA PRO A 348 6.10 -7.54 -35.17
C PRO A 348 5.69 -8.90 -34.59
N ASN A 349 5.90 -9.14 -33.30
CA ASN A 349 5.64 -10.41 -32.61
C ASN A 349 4.19 -10.55 -32.10
N ILE A 350 3.25 -9.75 -32.61
CA ILE A 350 1.84 -9.81 -32.23
C ILE A 350 1.10 -10.86 -33.08
N GLU A 351 0.60 -11.92 -32.44
CA GLU A 351 -0.41 -12.81 -33.01
C GLU A 351 -1.80 -12.23 -32.80
N MET A 352 -2.53 -12.02 -33.90
CA MET A 352 -3.85 -11.40 -33.90
C MET A 352 -4.93 -12.45 -34.15
N ILE A 353 -5.97 -12.42 -33.33
CA ILE A 353 -7.09 -13.34 -33.38
C ILE A 353 -8.40 -12.54 -33.36
N LYS A 354 -9.21 -12.67 -34.41
CA LYS A 354 -10.51 -12.01 -34.52
C LYS A 354 -11.64 -13.04 -34.45
N ALA A 355 -12.66 -12.78 -33.64
CA ALA A 355 -13.93 -13.48 -33.70
C ALA A 355 -15.02 -12.54 -34.24
N ASP A 356 -15.59 -12.88 -35.41
CA ASP A 356 -16.61 -12.07 -36.09
C ASP A 356 -17.53 -12.96 -36.92
N GLU A 357 -18.83 -12.63 -36.92
CA GLU A 357 -19.85 -13.34 -37.67
C GLU A 357 -19.98 -12.88 -39.12
N LYS A 358 -19.64 -11.61 -39.41
CA LYS A 358 -19.82 -11.04 -40.76
C LYS A 358 -18.52 -11.13 -41.54
N LYS A 359 -18.59 -11.69 -42.76
CA LYS A 359 -17.47 -12.06 -43.64
C LYS A 359 -16.39 -10.97 -43.86
N GLN A 360 -15.15 -11.47 -43.96
CA GLN A 360 -14.00 -11.02 -44.77
C GLN A 360 -13.73 -9.51 -44.82
N SER A 361 -12.91 -9.02 -43.88
CA SER A 361 -11.99 -7.93 -44.20
C SER A 361 -10.67 -8.53 -44.68
N THR A 362 -10.43 -8.36 -45.97
CA THR A 362 -9.24 -8.72 -46.72
C THR A 362 -8.18 -7.65 -46.54
N THR A 363 -7.30 -7.82 -45.55
CA THR A 363 -5.90 -7.32 -45.52
C THR A 363 -5.31 -7.59 -44.13
N GLY A 364 -4.91 -8.83 -43.88
CA GLY A 364 -4.33 -9.19 -42.59
C GLY A 364 -3.77 -10.61 -42.57
N THR A 365 -2.77 -10.85 -41.72
CA THR A 365 -2.19 -12.18 -41.45
C THR A 365 -2.82 -12.85 -40.21
N GLY A 366 -3.74 -12.17 -39.51
CA GLY A 366 -4.41 -12.67 -38.32
C GLY A 366 -5.36 -13.86 -38.55
N LYS A 367 -5.58 -14.67 -37.50
CA LYS A 367 -6.51 -15.82 -37.51
C LYS A 367 -7.94 -15.33 -37.27
N ILE A 368 -8.87 -15.67 -38.17
CA ILE A 368 -10.28 -15.27 -38.09
C ILE A 368 -11.15 -16.49 -37.75
N TYR A 369 -11.95 -16.38 -36.69
CA TYR A 369 -12.93 -17.37 -36.28
C TYR A 369 -14.36 -16.87 -36.51
N LYS A 370 -15.18 -17.69 -37.17
CA LYS A 370 -16.58 -17.38 -37.46
C LYS A 370 -17.51 -17.83 -36.33
N TYR A 371 -17.40 -17.18 -35.18
CA TYR A 371 -18.23 -17.46 -34.01
C TYR A 371 -18.89 -16.17 -33.51
N ARG A 372 -20.15 -16.28 -33.08
CA ARG A 372 -20.74 -15.30 -32.16
C ARG A 372 -20.19 -15.56 -30.77
N ILE A 373 -19.51 -14.60 -30.18
CA ILE A 373 -19.08 -14.73 -28.79
C ILE A 373 -20.15 -14.13 -27.87
N SER A 374 -20.61 -14.90 -26.90
CA SER A 374 -21.56 -14.48 -25.86
C SER A 374 -20.99 -14.78 -24.47
N GLY A 375 -21.74 -14.50 -23.40
CA GLY A 375 -21.29 -14.80 -22.03
C GLY A 375 -21.18 -16.30 -21.76
N ASN A 376 -22.33 -16.98 -21.64
CA ASN A 376 -22.39 -18.40 -21.30
C ASN A 376 -22.99 -19.26 -22.41
N GLY A 377 -22.37 -20.42 -22.64
CA GLY A 377 -22.96 -21.48 -23.45
C GLY A 377 -21.94 -22.40 -24.10
N MET A 378 -22.28 -23.69 -24.15
CA MET A 378 -21.69 -24.61 -25.12
C MET A 378 -21.99 -24.13 -26.55
N PRO A 379 -21.22 -24.58 -27.56
CA PRO A 379 -21.49 -24.26 -28.96
C PRO A 379 -22.96 -24.54 -29.31
N SER A 380 -23.67 -23.51 -29.77
CA SER A 380 -25.07 -23.61 -30.18
C SER A 380 -25.27 -22.96 -31.55
N SER A 381 -25.97 -23.67 -32.45
CA SER A 381 -26.34 -23.15 -33.76
C SER A 381 -27.63 -22.34 -33.66
N TYR A 382 -27.66 -21.15 -34.25
CA TYR A 382 -28.88 -20.34 -34.34
C TYR A 382 -29.33 -20.19 -35.82
N PRO A 383 -30.64 -20.19 -36.09
CA PRO A 383 -31.17 -20.13 -37.45
C PRO A 383 -31.05 -18.73 -38.06
N ALA A 384 -31.02 -18.68 -39.40
CA ALA A 384 -31.07 -17.42 -40.12
C ALA A 384 -32.41 -16.72 -39.87
N LEU A 385 -32.38 -15.47 -39.43
CA LEU A 385 -33.56 -14.67 -39.11
C LEU A 385 -33.73 -13.55 -40.14
N LYS A 386 -34.83 -13.59 -40.88
CA LYS A 386 -35.22 -12.50 -41.80
C LYS A 386 -36.33 -11.68 -41.15
N THR A 387 -36.01 -10.45 -40.74
CA THR A 387 -36.99 -9.43 -40.34
C THR A 387 -37.17 -8.42 -41.46
N ARG A 388 -38.26 -7.62 -41.43
CA ARG A 388 -38.60 -6.63 -42.47
C ARG A 388 -37.42 -5.72 -42.88
N ASN A 389 -36.47 -5.46 -41.98
CA ASN A 389 -35.32 -4.57 -42.20
C ASN A 389 -33.94 -5.24 -42.05
N ARG A 390 -33.83 -6.53 -41.70
CA ARG A 390 -32.53 -7.23 -41.54
C ARG A 390 -32.61 -8.71 -41.88
N TYR A 391 -31.60 -9.17 -42.62
CA TYR A 391 -31.27 -10.58 -42.76
C TYR A 391 -30.10 -10.90 -41.82
N ILE A 392 -30.31 -11.82 -40.90
CA ILE A 392 -29.27 -12.37 -40.02
C ILE A 392 -28.99 -13.77 -40.57
N GLU A 393 -27.80 -14.00 -41.11
CA GLU A 393 -27.35 -15.35 -41.49
C GLU A 393 -27.30 -16.23 -40.23
N GLY A 394 -27.67 -17.51 -40.37
CA GLY A 394 -27.53 -18.48 -39.28
C GLY A 394 -26.06 -18.79 -39.02
N GLY A 395 -25.71 -19.07 -37.77
CA GLY A 395 -24.30 -19.24 -37.35
C GLY A 395 -24.14 -20.01 -36.04
N THR A 396 -22.90 -20.10 -35.58
CA THR A 396 -22.56 -20.79 -34.32
C THR A 396 -22.21 -19.76 -33.25
N SER A 397 -22.90 -19.81 -32.10
CA SER A 397 -22.57 -19.03 -30.92
C SER A 397 -21.83 -19.88 -29.89
N VAL A 398 -20.80 -19.31 -29.26
CA VAL A 398 -20.01 -19.93 -28.18
C VAL A 398 -19.83 -18.94 -27.04
N GLY A 399 -19.83 -19.43 -25.80
CA GLY A 399 -19.47 -18.61 -24.65
C GLY A 399 -18.00 -18.17 -24.68
N ALA A 400 -17.71 -16.99 -24.14
CA ALA A 400 -16.38 -16.40 -24.13
C ALA A 400 -15.36 -17.30 -23.41
N ALA A 401 -15.72 -17.87 -22.26
CA ALA A 401 -14.84 -18.78 -21.52
C ALA A 401 -14.46 -20.02 -22.36
N TYR A 402 -15.43 -20.61 -23.06
CA TYR A 402 -15.20 -21.76 -23.94
C TYR A 402 -14.31 -21.39 -25.13
N PHE A 403 -14.60 -20.25 -25.78
CA PHE A 403 -13.80 -19.79 -26.91
C PHE A 403 -12.35 -19.55 -26.52
N LEU A 404 -12.12 -18.75 -25.47
CA LEU A 404 -10.77 -18.35 -25.07
C LEU A 404 -9.96 -19.55 -24.55
N ARG A 405 -10.59 -20.52 -23.86
CA ARG A 405 -9.86 -21.66 -23.28
C ARG A 405 -9.75 -22.87 -24.20
N ILE A 406 -10.85 -23.27 -24.82
CA ILE A 406 -10.97 -24.55 -25.53
C ILE A 406 -10.69 -24.38 -27.02
N VAL A 407 -11.17 -23.28 -27.63
CA VAL A 407 -10.96 -23.03 -29.07
C VAL A 407 -9.56 -22.47 -29.31
N LEU A 408 -9.14 -21.47 -28.54
CA LEU A 408 -7.82 -20.86 -28.74
C LEU A 408 -6.66 -21.65 -28.13
N GLN A 409 -6.93 -22.45 -27.10
CA GLN A 409 -5.94 -23.29 -26.39
C GLN A 409 -4.69 -22.52 -25.92
N LYS A 410 -4.85 -21.24 -25.56
CA LYS A 410 -3.78 -20.40 -25.06
C LYS A 410 -3.92 -20.22 -23.54
N PRO A 411 -2.85 -20.41 -22.75
CA PRO A 411 -2.90 -20.19 -21.30
C PRO A 411 -2.90 -18.70 -20.95
N VAL A 412 -2.29 -17.86 -21.79
CA VAL A 412 -2.19 -16.41 -21.56
C VAL A 412 -2.71 -15.67 -22.79
N ILE A 413 -3.57 -14.69 -22.54
CA ILE A 413 -4.05 -13.71 -23.51
C ILE A 413 -3.56 -12.35 -23.05
N ASP A 414 -2.54 -11.81 -23.74
CA ASP A 414 -1.95 -10.54 -23.36
C ASP A 414 -2.95 -9.40 -23.46
N MET A 415 -3.82 -9.43 -24.47
CA MET A 415 -4.85 -8.40 -24.63
C MET A 415 -6.16 -8.95 -25.20
N PHE A 416 -7.27 -8.61 -24.56
CA PHE A 416 -8.61 -8.98 -24.98
C PHE A 416 -9.47 -7.73 -25.21
N TRP A 417 -9.97 -7.59 -26.44
CA TRP A 417 -10.76 -6.46 -26.92
C TRP A 417 -12.18 -6.93 -27.18
N PHE A 418 -13.16 -6.27 -26.56
CA PHE A 418 -14.55 -6.53 -26.90
C PHE A 418 -15.41 -5.30 -26.72
N ASP A 419 -16.44 -5.18 -27.55
CA ASP A 419 -17.52 -4.25 -27.29
C ASP A 419 -18.69 -4.94 -26.59
N SER A 420 -19.54 -4.15 -25.96
CA SER A 420 -20.75 -4.62 -25.29
C SER A 420 -21.99 -4.34 -26.15
N MET A 421 -21.88 -4.43 -27.48
CA MET A 421 -23.08 -4.40 -28.32
C MET A 421 -23.77 -5.76 -28.23
N PHE A 422 -25.11 -5.81 -28.29
CA PHE A 422 -25.90 -7.04 -28.36
C PHE A 422 -25.53 -8.13 -27.33
N ASN A 423 -25.04 -9.29 -27.78
CA ASN A 423 -24.87 -10.51 -26.95
C ASN A 423 -23.52 -10.52 -26.22
N GLU A 424 -22.61 -9.65 -26.62
CA GLU A 424 -21.28 -9.48 -26.06
C GLU A 424 -21.33 -8.80 -24.68
N GLN A 425 -22.48 -8.20 -24.30
CA GLN A 425 -22.72 -7.66 -22.95
C GLN A 425 -22.53 -8.71 -21.85
N ASP A 426 -22.91 -9.96 -22.13
CA ASP A 426 -22.83 -11.04 -21.15
C ASP A 426 -21.38 -11.45 -20.85
N ILE A 427 -20.42 -11.11 -21.73
CA ILE A 427 -18.98 -11.34 -21.51
C ILE A 427 -18.50 -10.60 -20.25
N MET A 428 -19.04 -9.40 -19.97
CA MET A 428 -18.69 -8.64 -18.76
C MET A 428 -18.97 -9.45 -17.49
N HIS A 429 -20.04 -10.23 -17.49
CA HIS A 429 -20.44 -11.04 -16.35
C HIS A 429 -19.48 -12.23 -16.09
N GLU A 430 -18.79 -12.70 -17.14
CA GLU A 430 -17.83 -13.80 -17.10
C GLU A 430 -16.47 -13.39 -16.53
N LEU A 431 -16.10 -12.11 -16.62
CA LEU A 431 -14.79 -11.61 -16.18
C LEU A 431 -14.58 -11.62 -14.66
N HIS A 432 -15.67 -11.71 -13.89
CA HIS A 432 -15.69 -11.66 -12.43
C HIS A 432 -15.16 -12.93 -11.76
N ILE A 433 -14.68 -12.77 -10.52
CA ILE A 433 -14.13 -13.89 -9.76
C ILE A 433 -15.20 -14.95 -9.49
N GLY A 434 -14.86 -16.21 -9.75
CA GLY A 434 -15.76 -17.35 -9.56
C GLY A 434 -16.93 -17.43 -10.55
N LYS A 435 -16.88 -16.69 -11.67
CA LYS A 435 -17.78 -16.83 -12.82
C LYS A 435 -17.12 -17.67 -13.92
N GLY A 436 -17.69 -17.76 -15.12
CA GLY A 436 -17.33 -18.81 -16.07
C GLY A 436 -15.89 -18.74 -16.58
N LEU A 437 -15.25 -17.57 -16.74
CA LEU A 437 -13.81 -17.54 -17.04
C LEU A 437 -12.98 -18.14 -15.90
N ASP A 438 -13.25 -17.78 -14.64
CA ASP A 438 -12.53 -18.34 -13.49
C ASP A 438 -12.89 -19.82 -13.21
N LYS A 439 -14.12 -20.26 -13.54
CA LYS A 439 -14.61 -21.63 -13.28
C LYS A 439 -14.25 -22.62 -14.37
N LEU A 440 -14.34 -22.21 -15.63
CA LEU A 440 -14.14 -23.07 -16.80
C LEU A 440 -12.72 -22.95 -17.38
N ALA A 441 -12.01 -21.89 -17.00
CA ALA A 441 -10.67 -21.56 -17.49
C ALA A 441 -9.80 -21.02 -16.33
N SER A 442 -9.71 -21.77 -15.22
CA SER A 442 -8.98 -21.35 -14.01
C SER A 442 -7.49 -21.06 -14.23
N ASP A 443 -6.92 -21.60 -15.31
CA ASP A 443 -5.55 -21.43 -15.76
C ASP A 443 -5.39 -20.42 -16.91
N LEU A 444 -6.48 -19.81 -17.38
CA LEU A 444 -6.45 -18.77 -18.41
C LEU A 444 -6.22 -17.40 -17.77
N VAL A 445 -5.15 -16.75 -18.19
CA VAL A 445 -4.78 -15.42 -17.72
C VAL A 445 -5.06 -14.39 -18.83
N ILE A 446 -5.85 -13.37 -18.53
CA ILE A 446 -6.03 -12.20 -19.41
C ILE A 446 -5.30 -11.01 -18.79
N CYS A 447 -4.32 -10.42 -19.48
CA CYS A 447 -3.50 -9.36 -18.91
C CYS A 447 -4.04 -7.94 -19.12
N GLN A 448 -4.54 -7.63 -20.30
CA GLN A 448 -5.07 -6.30 -20.64
C GLN A 448 -6.46 -6.42 -21.26
N LEU A 449 -7.33 -5.46 -20.97
CA LEU A 449 -8.69 -5.39 -21.53
C LEU A 449 -8.93 -4.02 -22.15
N ASN A 450 -9.43 -3.99 -23.38
CA ASN A 450 -10.14 -2.82 -23.91
C ASN A 450 -11.62 -3.17 -24.04
N LEU A 451 -12.45 -2.39 -23.36
CA LEU A 451 -13.87 -2.60 -23.30
C LEU A 451 -14.60 -1.36 -23.82
N ARG A 452 -15.51 -1.53 -24.77
CA ARG A 452 -16.39 -0.47 -25.29
C ARG A 452 -17.82 -0.73 -24.83
N ILE A 453 -18.34 0.12 -23.96
CA ILE A 453 -19.65 -0.07 -23.34
C ILE A 453 -20.66 0.89 -23.95
N TYR A 454 -21.64 0.34 -24.65
CA TYR A 454 -22.69 1.12 -25.30
C TYR A 454 -23.93 1.22 -24.41
N LEU A 455 -24.44 2.44 -24.26
CA LEU A 455 -25.71 2.73 -23.62
C LEU A 455 -26.84 2.32 -24.58
N ASN A 456 -27.58 1.28 -24.21
CA ASN A 456 -28.85 0.96 -24.87
C ASN A 456 -29.98 1.81 -24.22
N PRO A 457 -31.07 2.16 -24.94
CA PRO A 457 -32.13 3.02 -24.42
C PRO A 457 -32.90 2.44 -23.21
N THR A 458 -32.65 1.18 -22.85
CA THR A 458 -33.24 0.53 -21.68
C THR A 458 -32.40 0.77 -20.43
N HIS A 459 -33.05 1.13 -19.31
CA HIS A 459 -32.43 1.31 -17.98
C HIS A 459 -31.59 0.09 -17.51
N SER A 460 -31.79 -1.09 -18.13
CA SER A 460 -31.02 -2.31 -17.86
C SER A 460 -29.50 -2.15 -18.09
N SER A 461 -29.09 -1.40 -19.12
CA SER A 461 -27.66 -1.32 -19.51
C SER A 461 -26.82 -0.55 -18.50
N GLN A 462 -27.37 0.54 -17.93
CA GLN A 462 -26.72 1.31 -16.87
C GLN A 462 -26.58 0.48 -15.60
N LYS A 463 -27.60 -0.32 -15.26
CA LYS A 463 -27.54 -1.24 -14.11
C LYS A 463 -26.49 -2.33 -14.30
N ILE A 464 -26.39 -2.90 -15.51
CA ILE A 464 -25.35 -3.90 -15.85
C ILE A 464 -23.96 -3.28 -15.72
N PHE A 465 -23.75 -2.10 -16.32
CA PHE A 465 -22.49 -1.36 -16.21
C PHE A 465 -22.13 -1.07 -14.75
N HIS A 466 -23.07 -0.51 -13.99
CA HIS A 466 -22.89 -0.20 -12.58
C HIS A 466 -22.50 -1.46 -11.78
N THR A 467 -23.24 -2.56 -11.96
CA THR A 467 -22.97 -3.84 -11.29
C THR A 467 -21.60 -4.39 -11.67
N PHE A 468 -21.24 -4.32 -12.96
CA PHE A 468 -19.95 -4.73 -13.47
C PHE A 468 -18.81 -3.92 -12.83
N ILE A 469 -18.90 -2.58 -12.81
CA ILE A 469 -17.87 -1.74 -12.21
C ILE A 469 -17.77 -1.95 -10.72
N GLN A 470 -18.90 -1.97 -9.99
CA GLN A 470 -18.88 -2.26 -8.55
C GLN A 470 -18.20 -3.59 -8.26
N LYS A 471 -18.55 -4.62 -9.02
CA LYS A 471 -17.98 -5.95 -8.81
C LYS A 471 -16.53 -6.03 -9.27
N LEU A 472 -16.13 -5.32 -10.31
CA LEU A 472 -14.73 -5.18 -10.73
C LEU A 472 -13.89 -4.49 -9.65
N LEU A 473 -14.44 -3.44 -9.03
CA LEU A 473 -13.83 -2.75 -7.89
C LEU A 473 -13.80 -3.61 -6.63
N ILE A 474 -14.74 -4.54 -6.42
CA ILE A 474 -14.74 -5.48 -5.28
C ILE A 474 -13.81 -6.68 -5.52
N ASP A 475 -13.76 -7.18 -6.76
CA ASP A 475 -12.95 -8.33 -7.14
C ASP A 475 -11.46 -7.95 -7.19
N TYR A 476 -11.15 -6.66 -7.41
CA TYR A 476 -9.81 -6.09 -7.55
C TYR A 476 -8.88 -6.83 -8.54
N LYS A 477 -9.46 -7.60 -9.46
CA LYS A 477 -8.73 -8.37 -10.47
C LYS A 477 -8.12 -7.44 -11.51
N PHE A 478 -8.88 -6.42 -11.91
CA PHE A 478 -8.52 -5.47 -12.95
C PHE A 478 -8.47 -4.05 -12.39
N LEU A 479 -7.41 -3.30 -12.71
CA LEU A 479 -7.28 -1.88 -12.40
C LEU A 479 -7.68 -1.04 -13.62
N ILE A 480 -8.47 0.02 -13.40
CA ILE A 480 -8.88 0.94 -14.46
C ILE A 480 -7.75 1.92 -14.74
N ILE A 481 -7.03 1.69 -15.82
CA ILE A 481 -5.89 2.54 -16.20
C ILE A 481 -6.37 3.78 -16.96
N ARG A 482 -7.40 3.64 -17.79
CA ARG A 482 -7.99 4.77 -18.55
C ARG A 482 -9.48 4.57 -18.77
N SER A 483 -10.22 5.66 -18.68
CA SER A 483 -11.62 5.72 -19.12
C SER A 483 -11.82 6.91 -20.05
N SER A 484 -12.68 6.78 -21.05
CA SER A 484 -13.07 7.90 -21.90
C SER A 484 -14.53 7.79 -22.31
N GLN A 485 -15.19 8.95 -22.47
CA GLN A 485 -16.58 9.03 -22.91
C GLN A 485 -16.66 9.92 -24.15
N PRO A 486 -16.43 9.36 -25.35
CA PRO A 486 -16.48 10.14 -26.58
C PRO A 486 -17.88 10.70 -26.88
N ASN A 487 -18.94 10.03 -26.43
CA ASN A 487 -20.31 10.53 -26.48
C ASN A 487 -21.10 10.00 -25.27
N LEU A 488 -22.28 10.56 -25.00
CA LEU A 488 -23.13 10.16 -23.87
C LEU A 488 -23.51 8.67 -23.88
N ALA A 489 -23.49 8.04 -25.06
CA ALA A 489 -23.89 6.67 -25.26
C ALA A 489 -22.74 5.65 -25.26
N LEU A 490 -21.48 6.05 -25.03
CA LEU A 490 -20.33 5.16 -25.10
C LEU A 490 -19.31 5.49 -24.02
N ILE A 491 -18.97 4.51 -23.20
CA ILE A 491 -17.82 4.55 -22.29
C ILE A 491 -16.78 3.54 -22.77
N LYS A 492 -15.54 4.00 -22.95
CA LYS A 492 -14.39 3.14 -23.24
C LYS A 492 -13.58 2.95 -21.96
N LEU A 493 -13.16 1.72 -21.70
CA LEU A 493 -12.33 1.35 -20.56
C LEU A 493 -11.09 0.61 -21.03
N PHE A 494 -9.97 0.96 -20.43
CA PHE A 494 -8.74 0.20 -20.52
C PHE A 494 -8.36 -0.30 -19.12
N LEU A 495 -8.31 -1.62 -18.97
CA LEU A 495 -8.09 -2.29 -17.70
C LEU A 495 -6.86 -3.18 -17.77
N VAL A 496 -6.13 -3.30 -16.67
CA VAL A 496 -4.96 -4.19 -16.56
C VAL A 496 -5.14 -5.14 -15.39
N ASN A 497 -4.86 -6.42 -15.61
CA ASN A 497 -4.91 -7.44 -14.58
C ASN A 497 -3.77 -7.24 -13.59
N MET A 498 -4.13 -6.89 -12.37
CA MET A 498 -3.18 -6.69 -11.27
C MET A 498 -3.05 -7.94 -10.39
N ARG A 499 -3.85 -8.98 -10.63
CA ARG A 499 -3.87 -10.21 -9.83
C ARG A 499 -2.78 -11.18 -10.25
N ASP A 500 -2.52 -11.27 -11.54
CA ASP A 500 -1.57 -12.22 -12.07
C ASP A 500 -0.14 -11.64 -12.11
N PRO A 501 0.85 -12.32 -11.49
CA PRO A 501 2.23 -11.83 -11.43
C PRO A 501 2.91 -11.78 -12.80
N GLU A 502 2.54 -12.63 -13.76
CA GLU A 502 3.10 -12.62 -15.11
C GLU A 502 2.66 -11.35 -15.86
N CYS A 503 1.40 -10.93 -15.71
CA CYS A 503 0.89 -9.69 -16.29
C CYS A 503 1.58 -8.46 -15.72
N ILE A 504 1.79 -8.42 -14.41
CA ILE A 504 2.48 -7.31 -13.74
C ILE A 504 3.94 -7.23 -14.24
N HIS A 505 4.67 -8.34 -14.27
CA HIS A 505 6.06 -8.37 -14.72
C HIS A 505 6.20 -8.04 -16.22
N SER A 506 5.23 -8.45 -17.04
CA SER A 506 5.29 -8.22 -18.48
C SER A 506 5.04 -6.76 -18.85
N PHE A 507 4.09 -6.09 -18.19
CA PHE A 507 3.55 -4.80 -18.65
C PHE A 507 3.75 -3.64 -17.67
N ILE A 508 3.96 -3.89 -16.38
CA ILE A 508 3.99 -2.83 -15.35
C ILE A 508 5.39 -2.66 -14.77
N LEU A 509 5.90 -3.73 -14.15
CA LEU A 509 7.20 -3.76 -13.47
C LEU A 509 8.34 -3.94 -14.43
#